data_AF-A0A7X4KGZ3-F1
#
_entry.id   AF-A0A7X4KGZ3-F1
#
_cell.length_a   1.000
_cell.length_b   1.000
_cell.length_c   1.000
_cell.angle_alpha   90.00
_cell.angle_beta   90.00
_cell.angle_gamma   90.00
#
_symmetry.space_group_name_H-M   'P 1'
#
loop_
_entity.id
_entity.type
_entity.pdbx_description
1 polymer ?
#
loop_
_entity_poly.entity_id
_entity_poly.type
_entity_poly.pdbx_seq_one_letter_code
_entity_poly.pdbx_strand_id
1 'polypeptide(L)'
;MSTFDVLTGLADRAAFREGLRSALQRSLRAHAQVGLVLIDLDGFQTVNDLHGQDNGDALLREIGRRLQHLARAGELVARLGADEFAIICEQVTAPATLAALAERIQLAVQAPLAIGGDSAAVTASIGLATAGDAADEDGDLLLRFAAAAVQAARAAGGNGWQFFDPQMHQRALQRMDLAHRLHLALERDELAPRFQPIVDAGSGRIVGAELLLRWFPQQGEVSPVEFIPIAEASGAIIPIGAWVFRQACLAERDWYRRWGAAAPYVSVNVSVRQLDDPALADVFAAILADTGADPRRLLVEITESMLMVEIDAKLRVLGRFAELGLRLAMDDFGTGYSSLAQLARLPVDVLKIDRSFIKDIAESGESRAVVEAVVGLGRALGLKLVAEGVETAAQQLELCGYGCDLIQGYYFYRPMPAGELVAAFERQALNVEPAKDTGLYFLLYVSEAVAPLSRPQLDQLLQRTRVNNARAGLTGCLLYENERFMQMLEGEHGKVMETFERIRTSGLHDNVRVVIHQRAKRRVFTHWSMLLPDDAAARRHGPDFRGRQVQPMRFDAIATDAQVCYAFITAYVPDVKH
;
A
#
# COMPACT_ATOMS: atom_id res chain seq x y z
N MET A 1 52.50 -23.19 -21.81
CA MET A 1 51.58 -22.78 -20.73
C MET A 1 50.32 -23.60 -20.93
N SER A 2 49.76 -24.18 -19.86
CA SER A 2 48.48 -24.92 -19.97
C SER A 2 47.43 -24.00 -20.59
N THR A 3 46.59 -24.54 -21.48
CA THR A 3 45.44 -23.86 -22.11
C THR A 3 44.12 -24.35 -21.51
N PHE A 4 44.20 -25.11 -20.41
CA PHE A 4 43.08 -25.74 -19.73
C PHE A 4 43.19 -25.55 -18.22
N ASP A 5 42.04 -25.36 -17.57
CA ASP A 5 41.90 -25.36 -16.11
C ASP A 5 42.14 -26.76 -15.56
N VAL A 6 43.10 -26.90 -14.65
CA VAL A 6 43.55 -28.20 -14.13
C VAL A 6 42.45 -28.91 -13.33
N LEU A 7 41.56 -28.14 -12.70
CA LEU A 7 40.51 -28.72 -11.86
C LEU A 7 39.36 -29.30 -12.69
N THR A 8 38.84 -28.51 -13.63
CA THR A 8 37.62 -28.83 -14.37
C THR A 8 37.87 -29.42 -15.76
N GLY A 9 39.08 -29.28 -16.31
CA GLY A 9 39.41 -29.65 -17.69
C GLY A 9 38.80 -28.71 -18.74
N LEU A 10 38.18 -27.61 -18.33
CA LEU A 10 37.64 -26.57 -19.22
C LEU A 10 38.74 -25.70 -19.78
N ALA A 11 38.41 -24.87 -20.79
CA ALA A 11 39.30 -23.81 -21.23
C ALA A 11 39.59 -22.86 -20.04
N ASP A 12 40.85 -22.47 -19.88
CA ASP A 12 41.22 -21.45 -18.90
C ASP A 12 40.95 -20.03 -19.44
N ARG A 13 41.23 -19.02 -18.61
CA ARG A 13 41.05 -17.62 -18.98
C ARG A 13 41.84 -17.20 -20.24
N ALA A 14 43.02 -17.77 -20.47
CA ALA A 14 43.82 -17.42 -21.64
C ALA A 14 43.22 -18.02 -22.92
N ALA A 15 42.85 -19.31 -22.88
CA ALA A 15 42.17 -19.99 -23.98
C ALA A 15 40.80 -19.38 -24.28
N PHE A 16 40.06 -18.96 -23.25
CA PHE A 16 38.80 -18.24 -23.40
C PHE A 16 38.98 -16.92 -24.17
N ARG A 17 39.97 -16.08 -23.81
CA ARG A 17 40.19 -14.81 -24.50
C ARG A 17 40.55 -15.01 -25.98
N GLU A 18 41.42 -15.97 -26.27
CA GLU A 18 41.78 -16.30 -27.65
C GLU A 18 40.57 -16.86 -28.43
N GLY A 19 39.76 -17.70 -27.78
CA GLY A 19 38.51 -18.22 -28.32
C GLY A 19 37.50 -17.12 -28.64
N LEU A 20 37.34 -16.15 -27.75
CA LEU A 20 36.44 -15.02 -27.92
C LEU A 20 36.87 -14.11 -29.06
N ARG A 21 38.16 -13.73 -29.10
CA ARG A 21 38.74 -12.97 -30.19
C ARG A 21 38.51 -13.67 -31.54
N SER A 22 38.78 -14.98 -31.58
CA SER A 22 38.58 -15.80 -32.77
C SER A 22 37.11 -15.88 -33.20
N ALA A 23 36.18 -16.01 -32.25
CA ALA A 23 34.74 -16.04 -32.52
C ALA A 23 34.25 -14.70 -33.09
N LEU A 24 34.69 -13.57 -32.53
CA LEU A 24 34.35 -12.23 -33.02
C LEU A 24 34.87 -12.02 -34.46
N GLN A 25 36.11 -12.43 -34.74
CA GLN A 25 36.68 -12.36 -36.10
C GLN A 25 35.97 -13.26 -37.12
N ARG A 26 35.43 -14.41 -36.69
CA ARG A 26 34.60 -15.27 -37.55
C ARG A 26 33.22 -14.65 -37.80
N SER A 27 32.62 -14.11 -36.75
CA SER A 27 31.33 -13.41 -36.77
C SER A 27 31.29 -12.27 -37.79
N LEU A 28 32.32 -11.44 -37.84
CA LEU A 28 32.46 -10.35 -38.82
C LEU A 28 32.40 -10.84 -40.27
N ARG A 29 32.98 -12.02 -40.55
CA ARG A 29 33.00 -12.62 -41.90
C ARG A 29 31.69 -13.32 -42.27
N ALA A 30 30.95 -13.81 -41.28
CA ALA A 30 29.74 -14.60 -41.46
C ALA A 30 28.43 -13.78 -41.29
N HIS A 31 28.53 -12.48 -40.96
CA HIS A 31 27.41 -11.63 -40.58
C HIS A 31 26.52 -12.26 -39.48
N ALA A 32 27.15 -12.92 -38.52
CA ALA A 32 26.49 -13.63 -37.43
C ALA A 32 26.90 -13.03 -36.08
N GLN A 33 26.01 -13.02 -35.09
CA GLN A 33 26.31 -12.47 -33.77
C GLN A 33 27.03 -13.50 -32.88
N VAL A 34 27.93 -13.01 -32.03
CA VAL A 34 28.51 -13.76 -30.91
C VAL A 34 27.74 -13.42 -29.66
N GLY A 35 27.32 -14.45 -28.92
CA GLY A 35 26.78 -14.33 -27.58
C GLY A 35 27.83 -14.71 -26.54
N LEU A 36 27.80 -14.03 -25.40
CA LEU A 36 28.57 -14.36 -24.22
C LEU A 36 27.62 -14.60 -23.05
N VAL A 37 27.76 -15.75 -22.42
CA VAL A 37 27.10 -16.10 -21.16
C VAL A 37 28.16 -16.13 -20.08
N LEU A 38 28.06 -15.24 -19.10
CA LEU A 38 28.91 -15.24 -17.90
C LEU A 38 28.11 -15.76 -16.72
N ILE A 39 28.69 -16.67 -15.93
CA ILE A 39 28.00 -17.42 -14.88
C ILE A 39 28.84 -17.29 -13.62
N ASP A 40 28.21 -16.88 -12.54
CA ASP A 40 28.85 -16.73 -11.23
C ASP A 40 28.01 -17.49 -10.20
N LEU A 41 28.62 -18.42 -9.44
CA LEU A 41 27.88 -19.25 -8.50
C LEU A 41 27.56 -18.45 -7.23
N ASP A 42 26.30 -18.45 -6.82
CA ASP A 42 25.90 -17.73 -5.62
C ASP A 42 26.32 -18.51 -4.36
N GLY A 43 27.01 -17.85 -3.43
CA GLY A 43 27.34 -18.42 -2.14
C GLY A 43 28.40 -19.55 -2.17
N PHE A 44 29.22 -19.64 -3.23
CA PHE A 44 30.26 -20.67 -3.32
C PHE A 44 31.26 -20.64 -2.15
N GLN A 45 31.63 -19.44 -1.67
CA GLN A 45 32.50 -19.31 -0.50
C GLN A 45 31.89 -19.99 0.75
N THR A 46 30.58 -19.85 0.95
CA THR A 46 29.86 -20.51 2.05
C THR A 46 29.95 -22.03 1.94
N VAL A 47 29.93 -22.58 0.73
CA VAL A 47 30.12 -24.02 0.52
C VAL A 47 31.53 -24.45 0.94
N ASN A 48 32.56 -23.69 0.59
CA ASN A 48 33.93 -23.95 1.03
C ASN A 48 34.08 -23.88 2.55
N ASP A 49 33.43 -22.90 3.18
CA ASP A 49 33.52 -22.67 4.63
C ASP A 49 32.80 -23.77 5.41
N LEU A 50 31.68 -24.29 4.91
CA LEU A 50 30.87 -25.31 5.57
C LEU A 50 31.32 -26.75 5.29
N HIS A 51 31.73 -27.04 4.05
CA HIS A 51 31.99 -28.40 3.59
C HIS A 51 33.46 -28.65 3.24
N GLY A 52 34.32 -27.63 3.28
CA GLY A 52 35.74 -27.73 2.98
C GLY A 52 36.07 -27.60 1.48
N GLN A 53 37.33 -27.30 1.20
CA GLN A 53 37.81 -27.00 -0.16
C GLN A 53 37.67 -28.19 -1.14
N ASP A 54 37.90 -29.43 -0.70
CA ASP A 54 37.78 -30.61 -1.56
C ASP A 54 36.37 -30.79 -2.12
N ASN A 55 35.37 -30.44 -1.31
CA ASN A 55 33.95 -30.50 -1.65
C ASN A 55 33.54 -29.33 -2.57
N GLY A 56 34.09 -28.13 -2.36
CA GLY A 56 33.97 -27.02 -3.31
C GLY A 56 34.61 -27.35 -4.66
N ASP A 57 35.75 -28.01 -4.67
CA ASP A 57 36.41 -28.48 -5.89
C ASP A 57 35.57 -29.54 -6.63
N ALA A 58 34.95 -30.46 -5.90
CA ALA A 58 34.01 -31.43 -6.48
C ALA A 58 32.78 -30.74 -7.10
N LEU A 59 32.25 -29.71 -6.43
CA LEU A 59 31.16 -28.88 -6.95
C LEU A 59 31.57 -28.25 -8.29
N LEU A 60 32.73 -27.59 -8.34
CA LEU A 60 33.21 -26.91 -9.55
C LEU A 60 33.42 -27.88 -10.72
N ARG A 61 33.94 -29.08 -10.48
CA ARG A 61 34.06 -30.13 -11.51
C ARG A 61 32.72 -30.53 -12.09
N GLU A 62 31.73 -30.76 -11.23
CA GLU A 62 30.41 -31.21 -11.66
C GLU A 62 29.61 -30.09 -12.35
N ILE A 63 29.69 -28.85 -11.87
CA ILE A 63 29.14 -27.70 -12.60
C ILE A 63 29.80 -27.58 -13.97
N GLY A 64 31.13 -27.66 -14.06
CA GLY A 64 31.84 -27.64 -15.34
C GLY A 64 31.36 -28.72 -16.31
N ARG A 65 31.14 -29.95 -15.82
CA ARG A 65 30.59 -31.06 -16.61
C ARG A 65 29.16 -30.78 -17.09
N ARG A 66 28.30 -30.24 -16.22
CA ARG A 66 26.92 -29.87 -16.57
C ARG A 66 26.90 -28.80 -17.66
N LEU A 67 27.74 -27.77 -17.54
CA LEU A 67 27.85 -26.71 -18.55
C LEU A 67 28.36 -27.24 -19.90
N GLN A 68 29.36 -28.13 -19.91
CA GLN A 68 29.81 -28.80 -21.13
C GLN A 68 28.70 -29.60 -21.83
N HIS A 69 27.85 -30.30 -21.08
CA HIS A 69 26.73 -31.04 -21.65
C HIS A 69 25.63 -30.14 -22.22
N LEU A 70 25.48 -28.93 -21.71
CA LEU A 70 24.49 -27.97 -22.20
C LEU A 70 24.94 -27.24 -23.46
N ALA A 71 26.26 -27.07 -23.61
CA ALA A 71 26.90 -26.41 -24.73
C ALA A 71 26.77 -27.23 -26.03
N ARG A 72 26.59 -26.53 -27.15
CA ARG A 72 26.47 -27.11 -28.49
C ARG A 72 27.84 -27.29 -29.15
N ALA A 73 27.87 -28.08 -30.22
CA ALA A 73 29.05 -28.18 -31.07
C ALA A 73 29.43 -26.81 -31.64
N GLY A 74 30.65 -26.35 -31.31
CA GLY A 74 31.15 -25.03 -31.70
C GLY A 74 31.06 -23.96 -30.61
N GLU A 75 30.43 -24.25 -29.47
CA GLU A 75 30.46 -23.36 -28.30
C GLU A 75 31.68 -23.67 -27.41
N LEU A 76 32.30 -22.64 -26.84
CA LEU A 76 33.44 -22.79 -25.93
C LEU A 76 32.99 -22.58 -24.49
N VAL A 77 33.20 -23.59 -23.64
CA VAL A 77 32.97 -23.48 -22.18
C VAL A 77 34.32 -23.29 -21.48
N ALA A 78 34.39 -22.28 -20.63
CA ALA A 78 35.60 -21.92 -19.89
C ALA A 78 35.31 -21.70 -18.41
N ARG A 79 36.35 -21.86 -17.59
CA ARG A 79 36.38 -21.39 -16.21
C ARG A 79 37.38 -20.24 -16.11
N LEU A 80 36.91 -19.06 -15.73
CA LEU A 80 37.72 -17.84 -15.73
C LEU A 80 38.54 -17.66 -14.44
N GLY A 81 38.08 -18.29 -13.35
CA GLY A 81 38.73 -18.30 -12.03
C GLY A 81 37.69 -18.50 -10.94
N ALA A 82 38.11 -18.94 -9.74
CA ALA A 82 37.24 -19.16 -8.58
C ALA A 82 35.95 -19.95 -8.94
N ASP A 83 34.80 -19.30 -8.88
CA ASP A 83 33.45 -19.76 -9.16
C ASP A 83 32.86 -19.21 -10.48
N GLU A 84 33.65 -18.51 -11.28
CA GLU A 84 33.23 -17.91 -12.54
C GLU A 84 33.42 -18.84 -13.74
N PHE A 85 32.34 -19.05 -14.48
CA PHE A 85 32.31 -19.79 -15.75
C PHE A 85 31.82 -18.90 -16.88
N ALA A 86 32.22 -19.23 -18.12
CA ALA A 86 31.77 -18.54 -19.30
C ALA A 86 31.48 -19.49 -20.45
N ILE A 87 30.48 -19.15 -21.28
CA ILE A 87 30.17 -19.84 -22.53
C ILE A 87 30.17 -18.84 -23.68
N ILE A 88 30.94 -19.15 -24.72
CA ILE A 88 30.93 -18.41 -25.98
C ILE A 88 29.97 -19.11 -26.94
N CYS A 89 28.94 -18.40 -27.36
CA CYS A 89 27.94 -18.87 -28.31
C CYS A 89 28.18 -18.22 -29.67
N GLU A 90 28.51 -19.00 -30.70
CA GLU A 90 28.62 -18.51 -32.07
C GLU A 90 27.29 -18.67 -32.81
N GLN A 91 27.08 -17.85 -33.85
CA GLN A 91 25.89 -17.91 -34.71
C GLN A 91 24.57 -17.64 -33.97
N VAL A 92 24.58 -16.71 -33.02
CA VAL A 92 23.36 -16.31 -32.31
C VAL A 92 22.47 -15.52 -33.27
N THR A 93 21.32 -16.10 -33.63
CA THR A 93 20.36 -15.49 -34.55
C THR A 93 19.32 -14.62 -33.85
N ALA A 94 19.11 -14.83 -32.54
CA ALA A 94 18.17 -14.07 -31.73
C ALA A 94 18.58 -14.09 -30.24
N PRO A 95 18.34 -13.00 -29.49
CA PRO A 95 18.57 -12.94 -28.04
C PRO A 95 17.88 -14.07 -27.25
N ALA A 96 16.72 -14.53 -27.73
CA ALA A 96 15.95 -15.63 -27.13
C ALA A 96 16.75 -16.95 -27.04
N THR A 97 17.73 -17.17 -27.93
CA THR A 97 18.59 -18.36 -27.89
C THR A 97 19.49 -18.36 -26.66
N LEU A 98 20.01 -17.19 -26.25
CA LEU A 98 20.82 -17.06 -25.04
C LEU A 98 19.97 -17.15 -23.79
N ALA A 99 18.77 -16.55 -23.79
CA ALA A 99 17.83 -16.68 -22.68
C ALA A 99 17.46 -18.14 -22.41
N ALA A 100 17.12 -18.91 -23.45
CA ALA A 100 16.81 -20.33 -23.31
C ALA A 100 18.02 -21.16 -22.82
N LEU A 101 19.24 -20.79 -23.22
CA LEU A 101 20.45 -21.41 -22.68
C LEU A 101 20.64 -21.07 -21.18
N ALA A 102 20.41 -19.81 -20.80
CA ALA A 102 20.50 -19.36 -19.42
C ALA A 102 19.51 -20.08 -18.49
N GLU A 103 18.26 -20.26 -18.91
CA GLU A 103 17.25 -21.03 -18.18
C GLU A 103 17.69 -22.49 -17.98
N ARG A 104 18.23 -23.13 -19.02
CA ARG A 104 18.76 -24.50 -18.94
C ARG A 104 19.96 -24.60 -18.00
N ILE A 105 20.85 -23.60 -18.03
CA ILE A 105 22.00 -23.52 -17.13
C ILE A 105 21.52 -23.39 -15.69
N GLN A 106 20.57 -22.49 -15.43
CA GLN A 106 20.03 -22.26 -14.10
C GLN A 106 19.44 -23.56 -13.51
N LEU A 107 18.61 -24.26 -14.27
CA LEU A 107 18.05 -25.56 -13.87
C LEU A 107 19.14 -26.61 -13.64
N ALA A 108 20.17 -26.65 -14.49
CA ALA A 108 21.27 -27.59 -14.33
C ALA A 108 22.13 -27.28 -13.11
N VAL A 109 22.38 -26.02 -12.77
CA VAL A 109 23.15 -25.64 -11.58
C VAL A 109 22.36 -25.99 -10.31
N GLN A 110 21.06 -25.73 -10.29
CA GLN A 110 20.18 -26.01 -9.14
C GLN A 110 19.97 -27.50 -8.86
N ALA A 111 20.24 -28.39 -9.82
CA ALA A 111 20.05 -29.82 -9.61
C ALA A 111 20.91 -30.31 -8.43
N PRO A 112 20.33 -30.99 -7.42
CA PRO A 112 21.03 -31.37 -6.21
C PRO A 112 22.34 -32.12 -6.45
N LEU A 113 23.31 -31.87 -5.58
CA LEU A 113 24.66 -32.43 -5.64
C LEU A 113 24.97 -33.14 -4.33
N ALA A 114 25.41 -34.39 -4.42
CA ALA A 114 25.92 -35.11 -3.27
C ALA A 114 27.33 -34.57 -2.95
N ILE A 115 27.45 -33.80 -1.87
CA ILE A 115 28.69 -33.18 -1.42
C ILE A 115 28.88 -33.55 0.05
N GLY A 116 30.00 -34.21 0.39
CA GLY A 116 30.28 -34.61 1.78
C GLY A 116 29.28 -35.58 2.43
N GLY A 117 28.38 -36.20 1.67
CA GLY A 117 27.31 -37.07 2.18
C GLY A 117 25.94 -36.38 2.33
N ASP A 118 25.89 -35.06 2.17
CA ASP A 118 24.66 -34.26 2.19
C ASP A 118 24.29 -33.78 0.78
N SER A 119 23.01 -33.44 0.60
CA SER A 119 22.50 -32.86 -0.65
C SER A 119 22.61 -31.33 -0.59
N ALA A 120 23.58 -30.76 -1.30
CA ALA A 120 23.72 -29.32 -1.45
C ALA A 120 23.07 -28.84 -2.76
N ALA A 121 22.42 -27.69 -2.71
CA ALA A 121 21.93 -26.97 -3.88
C ALA A 121 22.61 -25.60 -3.91
N VAL A 122 23.22 -25.25 -5.04
CA VAL A 122 23.74 -23.92 -5.31
C VAL A 122 22.93 -23.25 -6.40
N THR A 123 22.93 -21.93 -6.42
CA THR A 123 22.30 -21.14 -7.48
C THR A 123 23.37 -20.40 -8.26
N ALA A 124 22.98 -19.74 -9.35
CA ALA A 124 23.89 -18.91 -10.13
C ALA A 124 23.23 -17.60 -10.56
N SER A 125 24.05 -16.57 -10.59
CA SER A 125 23.74 -15.29 -11.22
C SER A 125 24.38 -15.26 -12.61
N ILE A 126 23.56 -15.08 -13.65
CA ILE A 126 23.98 -15.24 -15.05
C ILE A 126 23.82 -13.92 -15.81
N GLY A 127 24.88 -13.49 -16.50
CA GLY A 127 24.88 -12.32 -17.36
C GLY A 127 24.95 -12.70 -18.83
N LEU A 128 24.05 -12.16 -19.65
CA LEU A 128 23.99 -12.39 -21.08
C LEU A 128 24.38 -11.12 -21.83
N ALA A 129 25.28 -11.23 -22.80
CA ALA A 129 25.61 -10.12 -23.69
C ALA A 129 25.76 -10.63 -25.13
N THR A 130 25.41 -9.78 -26.11
CA THR A 130 25.67 -10.03 -27.53
C THR A 130 26.61 -9.00 -28.09
N ALA A 131 27.54 -9.46 -28.92
CA ALA A 131 28.30 -8.61 -29.82
C ALA A 131 27.32 -8.12 -30.90
N GLY A 132 26.66 -6.99 -30.65
CA GLY A 132 26.00 -6.23 -31.72
C GLY A 132 27.05 -5.61 -32.67
N ASP A 133 26.72 -4.52 -33.35
CA ASP A 133 27.63 -3.83 -34.27
C ASP A 133 28.79 -3.06 -33.58
N ALA A 134 28.94 -3.18 -32.26
CA ALA A 134 29.83 -2.34 -31.43
C ALA A 134 30.81 -3.14 -30.54
N ALA A 135 31.06 -4.42 -30.81
CA ALA A 135 32.09 -5.18 -30.10
C ALA A 135 33.50 -4.72 -30.52
N ASP A 136 34.40 -4.56 -29.55
CA ASP A 136 35.82 -4.32 -29.78
C ASP A 136 36.53 -5.59 -30.28
N GLU A 137 37.65 -5.43 -30.98
CA GLU A 137 38.36 -6.56 -31.63
C GLU A 137 38.79 -7.67 -30.66
N ASP A 138 39.04 -7.31 -29.40
CA ASP A 138 39.50 -8.22 -28.36
C ASP A 138 38.37 -8.76 -27.46
N GLY A 139 37.14 -8.27 -27.61
CA GLY A 139 35.97 -8.70 -26.84
C GLY A 139 35.93 -8.28 -25.37
N ASP A 140 36.82 -7.36 -24.95
CA ASP A 140 36.88 -6.87 -23.58
C ASP A 140 35.61 -6.07 -23.24
N LEU A 141 35.03 -5.34 -24.19
CA LEU A 141 33.77 -4.63 -23.99
C LEU A 141 32.60 -5.61 -23.79
N LEU A 142 32.56 -6.70 -24.57
CA LEU A 142 31.53 -7.72 -24.45
C LEU A 142 31.60 -8.42 -23.08
N LEU A 143 32.81 -8.69 -22.59
CA LEU A 143 33.04 -9.21 -21.24
C LEU A 143 32.52 -8.24 -20.16
N ARG A 144 32.79 -6.94 -20.30
CA ARG A 144 32.27 -5.92 -19.37
C ARG A 144 30.75 -5.87 -19.37
N PHE A 145 30.11 -6.04 -20.52
CA PHE A 145 28.66 -6.10 -20.64
C PHE A 145 28.06 -7.32 -19.95
N ALA A 146 28.63 -8.51 -20.18
CA ALA A 146 28.20 -9.72 -19.49
C ALA A 146 28.41 -9.63 -17.97
N ALA A 147 29.54 -9.06 -17.52
CA ALA A 147 29.81 -8.82 -16.10
C ALA A 147 28.81 -7.84 -15.46
N ALA A 148 28.45 -6.76 -16.16
CA ALA A 148 27.43 -5.82 -15.69
C ALA A 148 26.05 -6.51 -15.57
N ALA A 149 25.72 -7.42 -16.48
CA ALA A 149 24.50 -8.20 -16.43
C ALA A 149 24.48 -9.20 -15.25
N VAL A 150 25.61 -9.85 -14.92
CA VAL A 150 25.74 -10.68 -13.69
C VAL A 150 25.45 -9.84 -12.45
N GLN A 151 26.02 -8.63 -12.36
CA GLN A 151 25.78 -7.73 -11.22
C GLN A 151 24.31 -7.29 -11.13
N ALA A 152 23.65 -7.06 -12.28
CA ALA A 152 22.23 -6.78 -12.31
C ALA A 152 21.38 -7.97 -11.83
N ALA A 153 21.75 -9.20 -12.19
CA ALA A 153 21.09 -10.41 -11.69
C ALA A 153 21.24 -10.56 -10.16
N ARG A 154 22.44 -10.30 -9.62
CA ARG A 154 22.69 -10.28 -8.17
C ARG A 154 21.86 -9.22 -7.45
N ALA A 155 21.79 -8.00 -7.99
CA ALA A 155 20.99 -6.92 -7.43
C ALA A 155 19.47 -7.22 -7.44
N ALA A 156 19.01 -8.10 -8.34
CA ALA A 156 17.64 -8.56 -8.41
C ALA A 156 17.31 -9.75 -7.48
N GLY A 157 18.23 -10.13 -6.59
CA GLY A 157 18.05 -11.22 -5.63
C GLY A 157 18.89 -12.47 -5.90
N GLY A 158 19.75 -12.46 -6.93
CA GLY A 158 20.54 -13.62 -7.35
C GLY A 158 19.67 -14.70 -8.00
N ASN A 159 20.23 -15.90 -8.20
CA ASN A 159 19.54 -17.06 -8.78
C ASN A 159 18.68 -16.71 -10.01
N GLY A 160 19.30 -16.20 -11.06
CA GLY A 160 18.60 -15.74 -12.24
C GLY A 160 19.55 -15.22 -13.30
N TRP A 161 18.98 -14.77 -14.42
CA TRP A 161 19.74 -14.23 -15.53
C TRP A 161 19.26 -12.83 -15.92
N GLN A 162 20.18 -12.02 -16.43
CA GLN A 162 19.87 -10.71 -16.99
C GLN A 162 20.57 -10.54 -18.34
N PHE A 163 19.91 -9.85 -19.26
CA PHE A 163 20.55 -9.39 -20.49
C PHE A 163 21.21 -8.04 -20.25
N PHE A 164 22.37 -7.81 -20.84
CA PHE A 164 22.96 -6.49 -20.85
C PHE A 164 22.09 -5.53 -21.68
N ASP A 165 21.47 -4.57 -20.99
CA ASP A 165 20.83 -3.41 -21.60
C ASP A 165 21.65 -2.16 -21.22
N PRO A 166 22.15 -1.37 -22.19
CA PRO A 166 22.83 -0.10 -21.92
C PRO A 166 22.06 0.84 -20.99
N GLN A 167 20.72 0.83 -21.06
CA GLN A 167 19.87 1.61 -20.16
C GLN A 167 19.85 1.04 -18.74
N MET A 168 19.97 -0.28 -18.57
CA MET A 168 20.08 -0.92 -17.25
C MET A 168 21.43 -0.61 -16.59
N HIS A 169 22.53 -0.62 -17.34
CA HIS A 169 23.84 -0.25 -16.78
C HIS A 169 23.88 1.21 -16.33
N GLN A 170 23.35 2.13 -17.14
CA GLN A 170 23.25 3.53 -16.76
C GLN A 170 22.36 3.72 -15.51
N ARG A 171 21.23 3.00 -15.41
CA ARG A 171 20.38 3.01 -14.20
C ARG A 171 21.09 2.44 -12.99
N ALA A 172 21.88 1.37 -13.14
CA ALA A 172 22.66 0.81 -12.04
C ALA A 172 23.71 1.80 -11.52
N LEU A 173 24.46 2.46 -12.42
CA LEU A 173 25.41 3.52 -12.05
C LEU A 173 24.71 4.69 -11.37
N GLN A 174 23.55 5.13 -11.89
CA GLN A 174 22.74 6.18 -11.26
C GLN A 174 22.27 5.77 -9.87
N ARG A 175 21.85 4.52 -9.65
CA ARG A 175 21.45 4.03 -8.31
C ARG A 175 22.63 3.98 -7.35
N MET A 176 23.82 3.57 -7.81
CA MET A 176 25.03 3.56 -6.97
C MET A 176 25.45 4.98 -6.57
N ASP A 177 25.46 5.92 -7.53
CA ASP A 177 25.73 7.33 -7.25
C ASP A 177 24.70 7.91 -6.28
N LEU A 178 23.42 7.62 -6.49
CA LEU A 178 22.35 8.07 -5.59
C LEU A 178 22.52 7.50 -4.18
N ALA A 179 22.85 6.21 -4.03
CA ALA A 179 23.10 5.59 -2.74
C ALA A 179 24.28 6.23 -2.01
N HIS A 180 25.38 6.51 -2.72
CA HIS A 180 26.53 7.19 -2.16
C HIS A 180 26.19 8.62 -1.69
N ARG A 181 25.45 9.38 -2.50
CA ARG A 181 24.99 10.73 -2.12
C ARG A 181 24.04 10.68 -0.93
N LEU A 182 23.12 9.72 -0.89
CA LEU A 182 22.15 9.57 0.19
C LEU A 182 22.82 9.25 1.53
N HIS A 183 23.91 8.47 1.52
CA HIS A 183 24.70 8.21 2.73
C HIS A 183 25.24 9.50 3.36
N LEU A 184 25.60 10.50 2.54
CA LEU A 184 26.10 11.81 2.99
C LEU A 184 24.99 12.85 3.19
N ALA A 185 23.74 12.56 2.82
CA ALA A 185 22.66 13.54 2.80
C ALA A 185 22.33 14.09 4.20
N LEU A 186 22.48 13.26 5.25
CA LEU A 186 22.31 13.69 6.64
C LEU A 186 23.41 14.68 7.06
N GLU A 187 24.67 14.41 6.73
CA GLU A 187 25.81 15.27 7.08
C GLU A 187 25.80 16.60 6.31
N ARG A 188 25.12 16.63 5.16
CA ARG A 188 25.02 17.80 4.28
C ARG A 188 23.72 18.60 4.47
N ASP A 189 22.88 18.25 5.45
CA ASP A 189 21.58 18.89 5.69
C ASP A 189 20.68 18.93 4.44
N GLU A 190 20.76 17.91 3.59
CA GLU A 190 19.98 17.84 2.34
C GLU A 190 18.58 17.25 2.55
N LEU A 191 18.32 16.66 3.73
CA LEU A 191 17.02 16.07 4.08
C LEU A 191 16.16 17.09 4.82
N ALA A 192 14.87 17.15 4.46
CA ALA A 192 13.92 18.06 5.08
C ALA A 192 12.57 17.36 5.33
N PRO A 193 11.93 17.64 6.48
CA PRO A 193 10.57 17.17 6.73
C PRO A 193 9.55 18.08 6.01
N ARG A 194 8.57 17.47 5.36
CA ARG A 194 7.29 18.10 5.05
C ARG A 194 6.23 17.46 5.92
N PHE A 195 5.18 18.22 6.24
CA PHE A 195 4.07 17.77 7.05
C PHE A 195 2.81 17.84 6.22
N GLN A 196 2.09 16.72 6.10
CA GLN A 196 0.76 16.72 5.51
C GLN A 196 -0.29 16.68 6.63
N PRO A 197 -1.12 17.72 6.78
CA PRO A 197 -2.15 17.73 7.79
C PRO A 197 -3.18 16.59 7.63
N ILE A 198 -3.53 16.00 8.76
CA ILE A 198 -4.64 15.06 8.94
C ILE A 198 -5.76 15.81 9.65
N VAL A 199 -6.96 15.78 9.09
CA VAL A 199 -8.11 16.54 9.59
C VAL A 199 -9.21 15.63 10.11
N ASP A 200 -9.99 16.12 11.06
CA ASP A 200 -11.26 15.51 11.47
C ASP A 200 -12.25 15.54 10.29
N ALA A 201 -12.85 14.39 9.97
CA ALA A 201 -13.64 14.22 8.76
C ALA A 201 -14.88 15.14 8.72
N GLY A 202 -15.48 15.42 9.88
CA GLY A 202 -16.72 16.20 9.99
C GLY A 202 -16.48 17.72 10.07
N SER A 203 -15.45 18.14 10.80
CA SER A 203 -15.16 19.56 11.05
C SER A 203 -14.08 20.15 10.15
N GLY A 204 -13.25 19.32 9.50
CA GLY A 204 -12.10 19.76 8.72
C GLY A 204 -10.97 20.36 9.55
N ARG A 205 -11.04 20.26 10.89
CA ARG A 205 -10.00 20.78 11.79
C ARG A 205 -8.79 19.87 11.76
N ILE A 206 -7.60 20.45 11.71
CA ILE A 206 -6.35 19.71 11.80
C ILE A 206 -6.25 19.06 13.18
N VAL A 207 -6.03 17.75 13.21
CA VAL A 207 -5.85 16.95 14.43
C VAL A 207 -4.48 16.28 14.51
N GLY A 208 -3.82 16.12 13.36
CA GLY A 208 -2.51 15.48 13.25
C GLY A 208 -1.79 15.92 12.00
N ALA A 209 -0.57 15.44 11.81
CA ALA A 209 0.19 15.65 10.60
C ALA A 209 1.16 14.50 10.35
N GLU A 210 1.17 13.99 9.13
CA GLU A 210 2.15 13.00 8.69
C GLU A 210 3.44 13.68 8.27
N LEU A 211 4.57 13.25 8.84
CA LEU A 211 5.89 13.70 8.45
C LEU A 211 6.37 12.88 7.25
N LEU A 212 6.52 13.59 6.12
CA LEU A 212 6.96 13.07 4.85
C LEU A 212 8.39 13.55 4.56
N LEU A 213 9.32 12.60 4.44
CA LEU A 213 10.71 12.90 4.11
C LEU A 213 10.81 13.48 2.68
N ARG A 214 11.66 14.49 2.52
CA ARG A 214 12.07 15.04 1.22
C ARG A 214 13.58 15.18 1.18
N TRP A 215 14.15 15.01 -0.01
CA TRP A 215 15.58 15.15 -0.25
C TRP A 215 15.83 16.21 -1.31
N PHE A 216 16.62 17.21 -0.94
CA PHE A 216 16.97 18.38 -1.74
C PHE A 216 18.49 18.48 -1.93
N PRO A 217 19.11 17.55 -2.69
CA PRO A 217 20.51 17.69 -3.06
C PRO A 217 20.70 18.91 -3.98
N GLN A 218 21.95 19.34 -4.16
CA GLN A 218 22.31 20.51 -4.96
C GLN A 218 21.78 20.46 -6.40
N GLN A 219 21.55 19.26 -6.96
CA GLN A 219 21.05 19.04 -8.32
C GLN A 219 19.53 19.21 -8.47
N GLY A 220 18.78 19.38 -7.37
CA GLY A 220 17.33 19.51 -7.36
C GLY A 220 16.64 18.44 -6.51
N GLU A 221 15.33 18.60 -6.27
CA GLU A 221 14.55 17.67 -5.44
C GLU A 221 14.52 16.26 -6.06
N VAL A 222 14.81 15.25 -5.24
CA VAL A 222 14.70 13.83 -5.62
C VAL A 222 13.45 13.25 -4.97
N SER A 223 12.63 12.56 -5.77
CA SER A 223 11.37 12.00 -5.31
C SER A 223 11.58 10.89 -4.25
N PRO A 224 10.79 10.85 -3.16
CA PRO A 224 10.81 9.75 -2.19
C PRO A 224 10.62 8.37 -2.83
N VAL A 225 9.79 8.28 -3.88
CA VAL A 225 9.56 7.03 -4.63
C VAL A 225 10.86 6.51 -5.28
N GLU A 226 11.80 7.40 -5.60
CA GLU A 226 13.09 7.06 -6.19
C GLU A 226 14.12 6.68 -5.12
N PHE A 227 14.30 7.53 -4.09
CA PHE A 227 15.42 7.35 -3.16
C PHE A 227 15.12 6.43 -1.97
N ILE A 228 13.86 6.28 -1.51
CA ILE A 228 13.54 5.41 -0.36
C ILE A 228 13.92 3.94 -0.63
N PRO A 229 13.57 3.32 -1.78
CA PRO A 229 13.99 1.94 -2.07
C PRO A 229 15.52 1.77 -2.11
N ILE A 230 16.24 2.82 -2.50
CA ILE A 230 17.71 2.83 -2.52
C ILE A 230 18.28 2.98 -1.11
N ALA A 231 17.63 3.78 -0.26
CA ALA A 231 17.95 3.90 1.16
C ALA A 231 17.80 2.55 1.88
N GLU A 232 16.73 1.81 1.59
CA GLU A 232 16.46 0.49 2.16
C GLU A 232 17.50 -0.53 1.73
N ALA A 233 17.76 -0.63 0.42
CA ALA A 233 18.73 -1.57 -0.13
C ALA A 233 20.17 -1.31 0.33
N SER A 234 20.54 -0.03 0.52
CA SER A 234 21.89 0.36 0.98
C SER A 234 22.05 0.37 2.51
N GLY A 235 20.96 0.26 3.27
CA GLY A 235 20.95 0.41 4.72
C GLY A 235 20.99 1.87 5.21
N ALA A 236 21.09 2.87 4.32
CA ALA A 236 21.02 4.29 4.69
C ALA A 236 19.68 4.67 5.35
N ILE A 237 18.62 3.89 5.13
CA ILE A 237 17.31 4.10 5.77
C ILE A 237 17.36 4.03 7.31
N ILE A 238 18.31 3.29 7.89
CA ILE A 238 18.41 3.16 9.36
C ILE A 238 18.75 4.50 10.04
N PRO A 239 19.88 5.16 9.72
CA PRO A 239 20.18 6.47 10.30
C PRO A 239 19.20 7.56 9.86
N ILE A 240 18.68 7.50 8.62
CA ILE A 240 17.66 8.44 8.13
C ILE A 240 16.38 8.30 8.95
N GLY A 241 15.94 7.08 9.24
CA GLY A 241 14.75 6.81 10.03
C GLY A 241 14.87 7.32 11.47
N ALA A 242 16.03 7.17 12.10
CA ALA A 242 16.30 7.76 13.41
C ALA A 242 16.24 9.30 13.37
N TRP A 243 16.78 9.92 12.31
CA TRP A 243 16.67 11.36 12.10
C TRP A 243 15.21 11.81 11.89
N VAL A 244 14.43 11.09 11.06
CA VAL A 244 13.00 11.36 10.82
C VAL A 244 12.21 11.30 12.12
N PHE A 245 12.41 10.26 12.92
CA PHE A 245 11.73 10.12 14.21
C PHE A 245 12.11 11.25 15.18
N ARG A 246 13.39 11.66 15.21
CA ARG A 246 13.83 12.83 15.97
C ARG A 246 13.14 14.12 15.51
N GLN A 247 13.01 14.35 14.20
CA GLN A 247 12.29 15.53 13.69
C GLN A 247 10.82 15.52 14.09
N ALA A 248 10.17 14.34 14.08
CA ALA A 248 8.79 14.22 14.56
C ALA A 248 8.66 14.53 16.05
N CYS A 249 9.60 14.03 16.88
CA CYS A 249 9.64 14.34 18.30
C CYS A 249 9.84 15.85 18.57
N LEU A 250 10.74 16.50 17.81
CA LEU A 250 10.96 17.94 17.92
C LEU A 250 9.73 18.75 17.50
N ALA A 251 9.06 18.36 16.43
CA ALA A 251 7.82 18.98 15.98
C ALA A 251 6.69 18.82 17.01
N GLU A 252 6.48 17.60 17.52
CA GLU A 252 5.52 17.31 18.59
C GLU A 252 5.76 18.22 19.80
N ARG A 253 7.01 18.31 20.24
CA ARG A 253 7.40 19.10 21.40
C ARG A 253 7.17 20.59 21.20
N ASP A 254 7.55 21.14 20.06
CA ASP A 254 7.32 22.55 19.73
C ASP A 254 5.83 22.86 19.70
N TRP A 255 5.05 22.03 19.02
CA TRP A 255 3.60 22.21 18.90
C TRP A 255 2.88 22.08 20.23
N TYR A 256 3.27 21.12 21.07
CA TYR A 256 2.72 20.98 22.42
C TYR A 256 3.04 22.20 23.30
N ARG A 257 4.25 22.78 23.20
CA ARG A 257 4.58 24.01 23.93
C ARG A 257 3.70 25.19 23.51
N ARG A 258 3.29 25.26 22.24
CA ARG A 258 2.44 26.33 21.70
C ARG A 258 0.97 26.18 22.06
N TRP A 259 0.43 24.96 21.94
CA TRP A 259 -1.02 24.73 22.00
C TRP A 259 -1.47 23.71 23.06
N GLY A 260 -0.54 23.14 23.83
CA GLY A 260 -0.83 22.16 24.87
C GLY A 260 -1.54 20.92 24.32
N ALA A 261 -2.57 20.45 25.02
CA ALA A 261 -3.35 19.27 24.63
C ALA A 261 -4.07 19.42 23.28
N ALA A 262 -4.31 20.65 22.81
CA ALA A 262 -4.96 20.91 21.51
C ALA A 262 -4.00 20.78 20.33
N ALA A 263 -2.69 20.68 20.56
CA ALA A 263 -1.71 20.55 19.48
C ALA A 263 -1.98 19.29 18.63
N PRO A 264 -1.68 19.32 17.32
CA PRO A 264 -1.81 18.15 16.47
C PRO A 264 -0.77 17.08 16.82
N TYR A 265 -1.12 15.81 16.69
CA TYR A 265 -0.16 14.70 16.81
C TYR A 265 0.73 14.62 15.55
N VAL A 266 1.87 13.94 15.63
CA VAL A 266 2.74 13.70 14.46
C VAL A 266 2.73 12.22 14.11
N SER A 267 2.63 11.88 12.83
CA SER A 267 2.84 10.51 12.36
C SER A 267 4.10 10.37 11.51
N VAL A 268 4.71 9.18 11.52
CA VAL A 268 5.94 8.86 10.79
C VAL A 268 5.90 7.45 10.21
N ASN A 269 6.41 7.29 9.00
CA ASN A 269 6.58 5.98 8.38
C ASN A 269 7.82 5.26 8.88
N VAL A 270 7.72 3.95 9.06
CA VAL A 270 8.85 3.06 9.34
C VAL A 270 8.97 2.05 8.21
N SER A 271 10.18 1.89 7.65
CA SER A 271 10.46 0.89 6.61
C SER A 271 10.53 -0.54 7.15
N VAL A 272 10.38 -1.53 6.26
CA VAL A 272 10.57 -2.95 6.57
C VAL A 272 11.98 -3.18 7.16
N ARG A 273 12.99 -2.59 6.51
CA ARG A 273 14.39 -2.77 6.88
C ARG A 273 14.71 -2.24 8.28
N GLN A 274 14.03 -1.17 8.71
CA GLN A 274 14.13 -0.67 10.09
C GLN A 274 13.42 -1.61 11.06
N LEU A 275 12.23 -2.10 10.72
CA LEU A 275 11.46 -2.98 11.62
C LEU A 275 12.14 -4.33 11.86
N ASP A 276 12.99 -4.76 10.93
CA ASP A 276 13.86 -5.93 11.08
C ASP A 276 15.02 -5.72 12.07
N ASP A 277 15.32 -4.47 12.46
CA ASP A 277 16.37 -4.14 13.44
C ASP A 277 15.81 -4.26 14.88
N PRO A 278 16.27 -5.24 15.69
CA PRO A 278 15.80 -5.41 17.07
C PRO A 278 16.10 -4.21 17.98
N ALA A 279 17.10 -3.39 17.63
CA ALA A 279 17.49 -2.21 18.39
C ALA A 279 16.64 -0.96 18.08
N LEU A 280 15.76 -1.00 17.08
CA LEU A 280 14.97 0.16 16.66
C LEU A 280 14.19 0.79 17.83
N ALA A 281 13.56 -0.03 18.67
CA ALA A 281 12.82 0.43 19.83
C ALA A 281 13.72 1.14 20.86
N ASP A 282 14.95 0.67 21.07
CA ASP A 282 15.91 1.31 21.96
C ASP A 282 16.37 2.68 21.42
N VAL A 283 16.58 2.77 20.11
CA VAL A 283 16.92 4.04 19.43
C VAL A 283 15.78 5.04 19.61
N PHE A 284 14.53 4.62 19.41
CA PHE A 284 13.37 5.49 19.60
C PHE A 284 13.21 5.91 21.07
N ALA A 285 13.41 4.99 22.02
CA ALA A 285 13.41 5.30 23.44
C ALA A 285 14.45 6.37 23.80
N ALA A 286 15.67 6.28 23.27
CA ALA A 286 16.72 7.27 23.50
C ALA A 286 16.35 8.64 22.92
N ILE A 287 15.77 8.70 21.72
CA ILE A 287 15.32 9.95 21.08
C ILE A 287 14.16 10.58 21.88
N LEU A 288 13.20 9.76 22.33
CA LEU A 288 12.12 10.22 23.20
C LEU A 288 12.65 10.82 24.50
N ALA A 289 13.63 10.18 25.14
CA ALA A 289 14.24 10.69 26.36
C ALA A 289 14.97 12.02 26.13
N ASP A 290 15.70 12.15 25.02
CA ASP A 290 16.49 13.33 24.67
C ASP A 290 15.62 14.55 24.29
N THR A 291 14.57 14.33 23.50
CA THR A 291 13.63 15.39 23.08
C THR A 291 12.53 15.66 24.11
N GLY A 292 12.25 14.65 24.94
CA GLY A 292 11.16 14.55 25.89
C GLY A 292 9.76 14.39 25.28
N ALA A 293 9.63 14.27 23.95
CA ALA A 293 8.34 14.23 23.27
C ALA A 293 7.36 13.25 23.92
N ASP A 294 6.06 13.56 23.91
CA ASP A 294 5.06 12.63 24.46
C ASP A 294 4.81 11.51 23.45
N PRO A 295 5.18 10.24 23.77
CA PRO A 295 5.05 9.15 22.82
C PRO A 295 3.60 8.89 22.41
N ARG A 296 2.61 9.22 23.27
CA ARG A 296 1.18 9.06 22.95
C ARG A 296 0.72 9.99 21.83
N ARG A 297 1.51 11.02 21.53
CA ARG A 297 1.27 12.03 20.47
C ARG A 297 2.11 11.75 19.22
N LEU A 298 2.83 10.64 19.19
CA LEU A 298 3.55 10.13 18.04
C LEU A 298 2.84 8.86 17.54
N LEU A 299 2.57 8.80 16.24
CA LEU A 299 1.93 7.68 15.57
C LEU A 299 2.92 7.07 14.57
N VAL A 300 3.29 5.81 14.77
CA VAL A 300 4.18 5.10 13.86
C VAL A 300 3.35 4.34 12.85
N GLU A 301 3.59 4.59 11.57
CA GLU A 301 2.89 3.98 10.45
C GLU A 301 3.71 2.82 9.88
N ILE A 302 3.07 1.67 9.74
CA ILE A 302 3.64 0.45 9.17
C ILE A 302 2.74 -0.03 8.05
N THR A 303 3.30 -0.47 6.93
CA THR A 303 2.48 -1.01 5.84
C THR A 303 2.15 -2.47 6.07
N GLU A 304 1.05 -2.91 5.46
CA GLU A 304 0.58 -4.29 5.52
C GLU A 304 1.64 -5.31 5.05
N SER A 305 2.33 -5.01 3.94
CA SER A 305 3.35 -5.88 3.36
C SER A 305 4.55 -6.10 4.28
N MET A 306 4.82 -5.18 5.21
CA MET A 306 5.90 -5.31 6.18
C MET A 306 5.70 -6.50 7.10
N LEU A 307 4.46 -6.92 7.36
CA LEU A 307 4.15 -7.94 8.35
C LEU A 307 4.06 -9.37 7.77
N MET A 308 4.22 -9.52 6.46
CA MET A 308 4.07 -10.81 5.77
C MET A 308 5.22 -11.79 6.03
N VAL A 309 6.42 -11.26 6.29
CA VAL A 309 7.65 -12.06 6.52
C VAL A 309 8.09 -11.89 7.96
N GLU A 310 8.30 -13.01 8.66
CA GLU A 310 8.81 -13.06 10.06
C GLU A 310 7.96 -12.27 11.08
N ILE A 311 6.64 -12.42 11.01
CA ILE A 311 5.68 -11.67 11.83
C ILE A 311 5.97 -11.72 13.34
N ASP A 312 6.41 -12.86 13.89
CA ASP A 312 6.69 -12.99 15.32
C ASP A 312 7.89 -12.16 15.79
N ALA A 313 8.87 -11.90 14.92
CA ALA A 313 9.98 -11.00 15.22
C ALA A 313 9.52 -9.55 15.24
N LYS A 314 8.74 -9.15 14.23
CA LYS A 314 8.19 -7.80 14.10
C LYS A 314 7.22 -7.46 15.22
N LEU A 315 6.39 -8.42 15.63
CA LEU A 315 5.47 -8.28 16.78
C LEU A 315 6.21 -7.93 18.08
N ARG A 316 7.45 -8.41 18.28
CA ARG A 316 8.24 -8.01 19.45
C ARG A 316 8.63 -6.54 19.40
N VAL A 317 9.07 -6.04 18.24
CA VAL A 317 9.43 -4.61 18.08
C VAL A 317 8.19 -3.73 18.25
N LEU A 318 7.07 -4.10 17.65
CA LEU A 318 5.80 -3.38 17.80
C LEU A 318 5.28 -3.40 19.25
N GLY A 319 5.42 -4.53 19.95
CA GLY A 319 5.11 -4.61 21.39
C GLY A 319 5.94 -3.64 22.21
N ARG A 320 7.25 -3.53 21.93
CA ARG A 320 8.12 -2.55 22.58
C ARG A 320 7.73 -1.11 22.26
N PHE A 321 7.29 -0.81 21.04
CA PHE A 321 6.74 0.53 20.72
C PHE A 321 5.50 0.85 21.56
N ALA A 322 4.59 -0.11 21.71
CA ALA A 322 3.41 0.05 22.56
C ALA A 322 3.79 0.25 24.04
N GLU A 323 4.80 -0.47 24.55
CA GLU A 323 5.34 -0.30 25.91
C GLU A 323 5.96 1.09 26.13
N LEU A 324 6.58 1.68 25.10
CA LEU A 324 7.02 3.08 25.11
C LEU A 324 5.87 4.08 25.09
N GLY A 325 4.64 3.63 24.80
CA GLY A 325 3.45 4.46 24.69
C GLY A 325 3.25 5.10 23.31
N LEU A 326 4.01 4.65 22.30
CA LEU A 326 3.80 5.06 20.91
C LEU A 326 2.49 4.48 20.39
N ARG A 327 1.75 5.26 19.61
CA ARG A 327 0.60 4.74 18.88
C ARG A 327 1.03 4.11 17.58
N LEU A 328 0.32 3.11 17.11
CA LEU A 328 0.61 2.41 15.85
C LEU A 328 -0.53 2.54 14.84
N ALA A 329 -0.18 2.79 13.58
CA ALA A 329 -1.11 2.79 12.46
C ALA A 329 -0.74 1.72 11.45
N MET A 330 -1.75 1.01 10.93
CA MET A 330 -1.62 0.20 9.74
C MET A 330 -1.90 1.06 8.51
N ASP A 331 -0.91 1.17 7.63
CA ASP A 331 -0.95 1.94 6.39
C ASP A 331 -1.17 1.07 5.15
N ASP A 332 -1.63 1.70 4.07
CA ASP A 332 -1.95 1.07 2.78
C ASP A 332 -2.92 -0.13 2.87
N PHE A 333 -3.81 -0.16 3.87
CA PHE A 333 -4.63 -1.34 4.16
C PHE A 333 -5.59 -1.68 3.01
N GLY A 334 -5.59 -2.96 2.62
CA GLY A 334 -6.47 -3.51 1.58
C GLY A 334 -5.77 -3.70 0.23
N THR A 335 -4.54 -3.23 0.08
CA THR A 335 -3.72 -3.44 -1.13
C THR A 335 -2.97 -4.77 -1.14
N GLY A 336 -2.88 -5.46 0.01
CA GLY A 336 -2.18 -6.72 0.20
C GLY A 336 -3.05 -7.91 0.65
N TYR A 337 -2.40 -9.01 1.02
CA TYR A 337 -3.04 -10.24 1.53
C TYR A 337 -3.08 -10.30 3.06
N SER A 338 -3.85 -9.42 3.71
CA SER A 338 -3.99 -9.44 5.17
C SER A 338 -4.85 -10.59 5.64
N SER A 339 -4.30 -11.36 6.58
CA SER A 339 -5.15 -12.19 7.42
C SER A 339 -5.82 -11.33 8.47
N LEU A 340 -7.15 -11.26 8.48
CA LEU A 340 -7.93 -10.61 9.55
C LEU A 340 -7.51 -11.08 10.95
N ALA A 341 -7.10 -12.35 11.07
CA ALA A 341 -6.58 -12.91 12.32
C ALA A 341 -5.23 -12.30 12.75
N GLN A 342 -4.41 -11.85 11.81
CA GLN A 342 -3.17 -11.13 12.11
C GLN A 342 -3.46 -9.70 12.57
N LEU A 343 -4.36 -8.99 11.88
CA LEU A 343 -4.74 -7.63 12.28
C LEU A 343 -5.27 -7.58 13.72
N ALA A 344 -6.10 -8.55 14.11
CA ALA A 344 -6.65 -8.66 15.46
C ALA A 344 -5.58 -8.91 16.56
N ARG A 345 -4.37 -9.35 16.19
CA ARG A 345 -3.25 -9.57 17.13
C ARG A 345 -2.31 -8.37 17.23
N LEU A 346 -2.39 -7.42 16.31
CA LEU A 346 -1.48 -6.29 16.26
C LEU A 346 -1.90 -5.20 17.27
N PRO A 347 -0.96 -4.58 17.99
CA PRO A 347 -1.25 -3.47 18.89
C PRO A 347 -1.46 -2.16 18.11
N VAL A 348 -2.32 -2.16 17.10
CA VAL A 348 -2.62 -0.99 16.27
C VAL A 348 -3.78 -0.17 16.85
N ASP A 349 -3.68 1.15 16.74
CA ASP A 349 -4.69 2.12 17.18
C ASP A 349 -5.45 2.73 15.99
N VAL A 350 -4.81 2.75 14.83
CA VAL A 350 -5.28 3.45 13.64
C VAL A 350 -5.19 2.53 12.42
N LEU A 351 -6.20 2.60 11.56
CA LEU A 351 -6.23 1.95 10.26
C LEU A 351 -6.37 3.03 9.18
N LYS A 352 -5.39 3.11 8.28
CA LYS A 352 -5.38 4.05 7.16
C LYS A 352 -5.87 3.33 5.90
N ILE A 353 -6.90 3.89 5.25
CA ILE A 353 -7.53 3.35 4.05
C ILE A 353 -6.81 3.93 2.84
N ASP A 354 -6.20 3.06 2.04
CA ASP A 354 -5.40 3.47 0.88
C ASP A 354 -6.21 4.29 -0.14
N ARG A 355 -5.52 5.25 -0.75
CA ARG A 355 -6.09 6.17 -1.76
C ARG A 355 -6.72 5.47 -2.95
N SER A 356 -6.28 4.26 -3.31
CA SER A 356 -6.83 3.52 -4.46
C SER A 356 -8.32 3.19 -4.27
N PHE A 357 -8.76 2.99 -3.03
CA PHE A 357 -10.18 2.77 -2.70
C PHE A 357 -10.98 4.07 -2.60
N ILE A 358 -10.30 5.19 -2.32
CA ILE A 358 -10.93 6.51 -2.14
C ILE A 358 -11.18 7.20 -3.47
N LYS A 359 -10.27 7.05 -4.44
CA LYS A 359 -10.28 7.75 -5.71
C LYS A 359 -11.65 7.75 -6.40
N ASP A 360 -12.26 6.57 -6.51
CA ASP A 360 -13.53 6.38 -7.24
C ASP A 360 -14.73 6.13 -6.32
N ILE A 361 -14.63 6.40 -5.00
CA ILE A 361 -15.70 6.09 -4.03
C ILE A 361 -17.05 6.78 -4.34
N ALA A 362 -17.01 7.96 -4.97
CA ALA A 362 -18.22 8.70 -5.33
C ALA A 362 -18.94 8.10 -6.55
N GLU A 363 -18.26 7.26 -7.36
CA GLU A 363 -18.77 6.80 -8.66
C GLU A 363 -18.86 5.26 -8.77
N SER A 364 -17.99 4.53 -8.06
CA SER A 364 -17.86 3.08 -8.11
C SER A 364 -18.54 2.38 -6.94
N GLY A 365 -19.49 1.49 -7.23
CA GLY A 365 -20.13 0.65 -6.21
C GLY A 365 -19.16 -0.35 -5.54
N GLU A 366 -18.12 -0.77 -6.26
CA GLU A 366 -17.10 -1.70 -5.74
C GLU A 366 -16.20 -1.00 -4.72
N SER A 367 -15.70 0.20 -5.06
CA SER A 367 -14.90 1.01 -4.14
C SER A 367 -15.66 1.33 -2.86
N ARG A 368 -16.97 1.63 -2.96
CA ARG A 368 -17.84 1.84 -1.79
C ARG A 368 -17.96 0.58 -0.92
N ALA A 369 -18.16 -0.59 -1.54
CA ALA A 369 -18.29 -1.83 -0.79
C ALA A 369 -17.00 -2.19 -0.03
N VAL A 370 -15.82 -1.96 -0.64
CA VAL A 370 -14.53 -2.16 0.04
C VAL A 370 -14.37 -1.19 1.20
N VAL A 371 -14.63 0.10 0.99
CA VAL A 371 -14.53 1.09 2.07
C VAL A 371 -15.52 0.79 3.20
N GLU A 372 -16.76 0.41 2.90
CA GLU A 372 -17.76 0.01 3.90
C GLU A 372 -17.29 -1.21 4.72
N ALA A 373 -16.69 -2.21 4.07
CA ALA A 373 -16.13 -3.38 4.74
C ALA A 373 -14.95 -3.01 5.66
N VAL A 374 -14.01 -2.19 5.18
CA VAL A 374 -12.83 -1.74 5.95
C VAL A 374 -13.26 -0.89 7.15
N VAL A 375 -14.21 0.03 6.95
CA VAL A 375 -14.79 0.85 8.02
C VAL A 375 -15.50 -0.03 9.06
N GLY A 376 -16.28 -1.02 8.61
CA GLY A 376 -16.96 -1.98 9.48
C GLY A 376 -15.97 -2.79 10.33
N LEU A 377 -14.88 -3.24 9.71
CA LEU A 377 -13.80 -3.96 10.39
C LEU A 377 -13.10 -3.09 11.44
N GLY A 378 -12.64 -1.89 11.06
CA GLY A 378 -11.95 -1.00 11.98
C GLY A 378 -12.80 -0.68 13.21
N ARG A 379 -14.10 -0.47 13.03
CA ARG A 379 -15.05 -0.29 14.14
C ARG A 379 -15.19 -1.50 15.05
N ALA A 380 -15.32 -2.69 14.46
CA ALA A 380 -15.44 -3.93 15.23
C ALA A 380 -14.20 -4.17 16.11
N LEU A 381 -13.03 -3.70 15.66
CA LEU A 381 -11.77 -3.76 16.38
C LEU A 381 -11.48 -2.53 17.27
N GLY A 382 -12.36 -1.52 17.28
CA GLY A 382 -12.17 -0.30 18.06
C GLY A 382 -11.06 0.62 17.55
N LEU A 383 -10.65 0.48 16.28
CA LEU A 383 -9.60 1.27 15.64
C LEU A 383 -10.15 2.61 15.15
N LYS A 384 -9.31 3.65 15.18
CA LYS A 384 -9.59 4.90 14.46
C LYS A 384 -9.34 4.74 12.97
N LEU A 385 -10.18 5.35 12.15
CA LEU A 385 -10.10 5.26 10.71
C LEU A 385 -9.59 6.57 10.11
N VAL A 386 -8.56 6.48 9.26
CA VAL A 386 -8.04 7.59 8.45
C VAL A 386 -8.24 7.22 6.99
N ALA A 387 -8.88 8.09 6.21
CA ALA A 387 -9.00 7.90 4.77
C ALA A 387 -7.98 8.76 4.01
N GLU A 388 -7.21 8.14 3.12
CA GLU A 388 -6.13 8.81 2.41
C GLU A 388 -6.50 9.20 0.97
N GLY A 389 -5.80 10.21 0.44
CA GLY A 389 -5.97 10.63 -0.95
C GLY A 389 -7.32 11.26 -1.25
N VAL A 390 -7.96 11.91 -0.28
CA VAL A 390 -9.20 12.67 -0.52
C VAL A 390 -8.90 13.95 -1.33
N GLU A 391 -9.50 14.06 -2.51
CA GLU A 391 -9.29 15.15 -3.47
C GLU A 391 -10.55 16.01 -3.69
N THR A 392 -11.73 15.55 -3.28
CA THR A 392 -13.00 16.23 -3.52
C THR A 392 -13.91 16.29 -2.28
N ALA A 393 -14.80 17.29 -2.25
CA ALA A 393 -15.84 17.41 -1.22
C ALA A 393 -16.80 16.22 -1.18
N ALA A 394 -17.10 15.63 -2.35
CA ALA A 394 -17.98 14.47 -2.45
C ALA A 394 -17.37 13.23 -1.78
N GLN A 395 -16.07 12.97 -2.00
CA GLN A 395 -15.33 11.91 -1.29
C GLN A 395 -15.36 12.13 0.22
N GLN A 396 -15.09 13.36 0.70
CA GLN A 396 -15.14 13.69 2.12
C GLN A 396 -16.51 13.38 2.73
N LEU A 397 -17.59 13.82 2.08
CA LEU A 397 -18.95 13.62 2.56
C LEU A 397 -19.31 12.13 2.65
N GLU A 398 -18.96 11.34 1.63
CA GLU A 398 -19.19 9.89 1.64
C GLU A 398 -18.42 9.21 2.77
N LEU A 399 -17.14 9.56 2.97
CA LEU A 399 -16.30 9.00 4.03
C LEU A 399 -16.80 9.38 5.44
N CYS A 400 -17.25 10.63 5.63
CA CYS A 400 -17.93 11.04 6.85
C CYS A 400 -19.25 10.27 7.04
N GLY A 401 -19.97 9.98 5.95
CA GLY A 401 -21.20 9.20 5.95
C GLY A 401 -20.97 7.75 6.39
N TYR A 402 -19.95 7.09 5.85
CA TYR A 402 -19.49 5.78 6.31
C TYR A 402 -18.97 5.84 7.73
N GLY A 403 -18.52 7.01 8.18
CA GLY A 403 -18.03 7.37 9.50
C GLY A 403 -16.60 6.95 9.72
N CYS A 404 -15.74 7.31 8.76
CA CYS A 404 -14.32 7.54 8.98
C CYS A 404 -14.14 8.70 9.96
N ASP A 405 -13.17 8.58 10.86
CA ASP A 405 -12.89 9.60 11.86
C ASP A 405 -12.09 10.76 11.27
N LEU A 406 -11.06 10.41 10.50
CA LEU A 406 -10.04 11.33 10.01
C LEU A 406 -9.86 11.22 8.50
N ILE A 407 -9.39 12.31 7.89
CA ILE A 407 -9.15 12.41 6.44
C ILE A 407 -7.78 13.05 6.20
N GLN A 408 -7.08 12.54 5.19
CA GLN A 408 -5.86 13.11 4.66
C GLN A 408 -5.94 13.18 3.13
N GLY A 409 -5.61 14.32 2.54
CA GLY A 409 -5.64 14.47 1.10
C GLY A 409 -5.58 15.91 0.61
N TYR A 410 -5.36 16.07 -0.70
CA TYR A 410 -5.14 17.37 -1.34
C TYR A 410 -6.38 18.26 -1.40
N TYR A 411 -7.58 17.71 -1.16
CA TYR A 411 -8.77 18.52 -0.97
C TYR A 411 -8.61 19.55 0.15
N PHE A 412 -7.92 19.16 1.23
CA PHE A 412 -7.63 20.03 2.35
C PHE A 412 -6.23 20.64 2.22
N TYR A 413 -5.20 19.79 2.24
CA TYR A 413 -3.83 20.24 2.38
C TYR A 413 -2.86 19.34 1.61
N ARG A 414 -1.92 19.99 0.92
CA ARG A 414 -0.73 19.34 0.37
C ARG A 414 0.37 19.28 1.45
N PRO A 415 1.36 18.37 1.32
CA PRO A 415 2.54 18.38 2.17
C PRO A 415 3.22 19.77 2.17
N MET A 416 3.50 20.31 3.35
CA MET A 416 3.99 21.68 3.53
C MET A 416 5.10 21.74 4.60
N PRO A 417 5.97 22.77 4.62
CA PRO A 417 6.94 22.91 5.70
C PRO A 417 6.27 23.29 7.03
N ALA A 418 6.95 23.05 8.15
CA ALA A 418 6.38 23.22 9.49
C ALA A 418 5.78 24.61 9.75
N GLY A 419 6.43 25.68 9.28
CA GLY A 419 5.94 27.05 9.47
C GLY A 419 4.59 27.31 8.79
N GLU A 420 4.34 26.71 7.63
CA GLU A 420 3.04 26.82 6.94
C GLU A 420 1.96 26.04 7.66
N LEU A 421 2.29 24.86 8.23
CA LEU A 421 1.37 24.08 9.04
C LEU A 421 0.96 24.83 10.31
N VAL A 422 1.93 25.44 11.00
CA VAL A 422 1.69 26.30 12.18
C VAL A 422 0.71 27.42 11.82
N ALA A 423 0.95 28.14 10.73
CA ALA A 423 0.06 29.20 10.28
C ALA A 423 -1.34 28.68 9.88
N ALA A 424 -1.44 27.50 9.27
CA ALA A 424 -2.72 26.88 8.94
C ALA A 424 -3.51 26.50 10.21
N PHE A 425 -2.83 25.92 11.20
CA PHE A 425 -3.43 25.53 12.47
C PHE A 425 -3.93 26.75 13.26
N GLU A 426 -3.12 27.81 13.35
CA GLU A 426 -3.50 29.06 14.04
C GLU A 426 -4.69 29.76 13.37
N ARG A 427 -4.76 29.76 12.02
CA ARG A 427 -5.93 30.29 11.31
C ARG A 427 -7.22 29.55 11.66
N GLN A 428 -7.18 28.23 11.82
CA GLN A 428 -8.34 27.45 12.25
C GLN A 428 -8.70 27.69 13.72
N ALA A 429 -7.71 27.99 14.57
CA ALA A 429 -7.94 28.32 15.97
C ALA A 429 -8.59 29.70 16.15
N LEU A 430 -8.26 30.67 15.28
CA LEU A 430 -8.79 32.03 15.30
C LEU A 430 -10.17 32.14 14.62
N ASN A 431 -10.41 31.37 13.56
CA ASN A 431 -11.71 31.28 12.91
C ASN A 431 -12.63 30.30 13.66
N VAL A 432 -13.13 30.73 14.82
CA VAL A 432 -14.34 30.14 15.43
C VAL A 432 -15.57 30.63 14.66
N GLU A 433 -15.56 30.51 13.33
CA GLU A 433 -16.79 30.59 12.57
C GLU A 433 -17.46 29.20 12.59
N PRO A 434 -18.80 29.13 12.66
CA PRO A 434 -19.49 27.85 12.54
C PRO A 434 -19.05 27.22 11.22
N ALA A 435 -18.47 26.02 11.30
CA ALA A 435 -18.02 25.26 10.15
C ALA A 435 -19.05 25.39 9.02
N LYS A 436 -18.62 25.81 7.82
CA LYS A 436 -19.47 25.81 6.61
C LYS A 436 -20.29 24.53 6.63
N ASP A 437 -21.60 24.66 6.46
CA ASP A 437 -22.58 23.59 6.68
C ASP A 437 -22.52 22.52 5.56
N THR A 438 -21.37 21.87 5.46
CA THR A 438 -21.05 20.78 4.51
C THR A 438 -20.99 19.43 5.22
N GLY A 439 -21.45 19.37 6.48
CA GLY A 439 -21.50 18.14 7.25
C GLY A 439 -22.66 17.25 6.80
N LEU A 440 -22.58 15.97 7.18
CA LEU A 440 -23.70 15.06 7.03
C LEU A 440 -24.91 15.60 7.82
N TYR A 441 -26.04 15.67 7.14
CA TYR A 441 -27.30 16.16 7.67
C TYR A 441 -28.36 15.09 7.51
N PHE A 442 -29.28 14.98 8.47
CA PHE A 442 -30.45 14.13 8.30
C PHE A 442 -31.75 14.89 8.53
N LEU A 443 -32.78 14.45 7.84
CA LEU A 443 -34.14 14.94 7.96
C LEU A 443 -35.08 13.74 8.02
N LEU A 444 -35.91 13.68 9.07
CA LEU A 444 -36.96 12.69 9.26
C LEU A 444 -38.31 13.41 9.23
N TYR A 445 -39.20 12.96 8.35
CA TYR A 445 -40.55 13.52 8.24
C TYR A 445 -41.59 12.42 8.03
N VAL A 446 -42.84 12.77 8.32
CA VAL A 446 -44.02 11.95 8.01
C VAL A 446 -44.98 12.73 7.13
N SER A 447 -45.77 12.03 6.32
CA SER A 447 -46.82 12.66 5.50
C SER A 447 -47.92 11.66 5.18
N GLU A 448 -49.02 12.15 4.63
CA GLU A 448 -50.12 11.35 4.10
C GLU A 448 -49.98 11.22 2.59
N ALA A 449 -50.43 10.11 2.01
CA ALA A 449 -50.51 9.96 0.56
C ALA A 449 -51.77 10.66 0.04
N VAL A 450 -51.64 11.41 -1.06
CA VAL A 450 -52.78 12.08 -1.69
C VAL A 450 -53.81 11.07 -2.23
N ALA A 451 -53.37 9.87 -2.59
CA ALA A 451 -54.22 8.75 -2.95
C ALA A 451 -53.56 7.40 -2.57
N PRO A 452 -54.34 6.33 -2.35
CA PRO A 452 -53.80 5.01 -2.05
C PRO A 452 -52.94 4.48 -3.21
N LEU A 453 -51.71 4.07 -2.91
CA LEU A 453 -50.79 3.51 -3.90
C LEU A 453 -50.88 1.99 -3.98
N SER A 454 -50.99 1.46 -5.19
CA SER A 454 -50.89 0.02 -5.47
C SER A 454 -49.44 -0.48 -5.37
N ARG A 455 -49.25 -1.79 -5.19
CA ARG A 455 -47.92 -2.39 -5.10
C ARG A 455 -47.00 -2.07 -6.29
N PRO A 456 -47.44 -2.16 -7.56
CA PRO A 456 -46.61 -1.76 -8.71
C PRO A 456 -46.22 -0.28 -8.71
N GLN A 457 -47.10 0.61 -8.23
CA GLN A 457 -46.80 2.04 -8.13
C GLN A 457 -45.75 2.32 -7.04
N LEU A 458 -45.83 1.58 -5.92
CA LEU A 458 -44.81 1.63 -4.87
C LEU A 458 -43.46 1.13 -5.39
N ASP A 459 -43.42 0.00 -6.09
CA ASP A 459 -42.19 -0.54 -6.67
C ASP A 459 -41.55 0.42 -7.70
N GLN A 460 -42.35 1.12 -8.49
CA GLN A 460 -41.85 2.14 -9.42
C GLN A 460 -41.33 3.40 -8.72
N LEU A 461 -42.08 3.90 -7.72
CA LEU A 461 -41.66 5.02 -6.88
C LEU A 461 -40.31 4.69 -6.22
N LEU A 462 -40.13 3.43 -5.84
CA LEU A 462 -38.92 2.96 -5.21
C LEU A 462 -37.70 3.00 -6.09
N GLN A 463 -37.79 2.37 -7.25
CA GLN A 463 -36.68 2.33 -8.17
C GLN A 463 -36.26 3.74 -8.56
N ARG A 464 -37.24 4.63 -8.79
CA ARG A 464 -36.99 6.04 -9.09
C ARG A 464 -36.33 6.78 -7.93
N THR A 465 -36.84 6.61 -6.71
CA THR A 465 -36.31 7.30 -5.52
C THR A 465 -34.90 6.83 -5.20
N ARG A 466 -34.65 5.51 -5.25
CA ARG A 466 -33.33 4.92 -5.06
C ARG A 466 -32.31 5.46 -6.06
N VAL A 467 -32.65 5.48 -7.35
CA VAL A 467 -31.75 6.00 -8.41
C VAL A 467 -31.51 7.50 -8.24
N ASN A 468 -32.56 8.29 -8.04
CA ASN A 468 -32.45 9.75 -7.94
C ASN A 468 -31.67 10.18 -6.71
N ASN A 469 -31.93 9.54 -5.57
CA ASN A 469 -31.28 9.89 -4.33
C ASN A 469 -29.83 9.39 -4.29
N ALA A 470 -29.54 8.18 -4.81
CA ALA A 470 -28.17 7.71 -4.98
C ALA A 470 -27.36 8.66 -5.90
N ARG A 471 -27.96 9.14 -7.01
CA ARG A 471 -27.34 10.15 -7.87
C ARG A 471 -27.11 11.49 -7.18
N ALA A 472 -27.92 11.82 -6.18
CA ALA A 472 -27.80 13.04 -5.39
C ALA A 472 -26.89 12.89 -4.15
N GLY A 473 -26.24 11.72 -3.97
CA GLY A 473 -25.40 11.45 -2.78
C GLY A 473 -26.20 11.31 -1.48
N LEU A 474 -27.49 10.96 -1.57
CA LEU A 474 -28.37 10.79 -0.43
C LEU A 474 -28.54 9.31 -0.09
N THR A 475 -28.59 8.99 1.20
CA THR A 475 -29.03 7.70 1.74
C THR A 475 -30.25 7.89 2.63
N GLY A 476 -30.80 6.81 3.16
CA GLY A 476 -31.94 6.87 4.07
C GLY A 476 -32.96 5.78 3.81
N CYS A 477 -34.13 5.95 4.42
CA CYS A 477 -35.20 4.98 4.38
C CYS A 477 -36.54 5.64 4.11
N LEU A 478 -37.38 4.98 3.31
CA LEU A 478 -38.78 5.33 3.10
C LEU A 478 -39.61 4.15 3.59
N LEU A 479 -40.63 4.43 4.39
CA LEU A 479 -41.64 3.48 4.83
C LEU A 479 -42.99 3.97 4.30
N TYR A 480 -43.80 3.03 3.80
CA TYR A 480 -45.18 3.30 3.42
C TYR A 480 -46.10 2.28 4.08
N GLU A 481 -47.04 2.76 4.89
CA GLU A 481 -48.01 1.91 5.59
C GLU A 481 -49.31 2.70 5.82
N ASN A 482 -50.47 2.06 5.59
CA ASN A 482 -51.79 2.64 5.82
C ASN A 482 -51.95 4.05 5.22
N GLU A 483 -51.55 4.22 3.95
CA GLU A 483 -51.64 5.48 3.18
C GLU A 483 -50.81 6.63 3.77
N ARG A 484 -49.78 6.30 4.56
CA ARG A 484 -48.83 7.26 5.13
C ARG A 484 -47.40 6.93 4.77
N PHE A 485 -46.59 7.97 4.68
CA PHE A 485 -45.16 7.88 4.51
C PHE A 485 -44.43 8.26 5.80
N MET A 486 -43.34 7.56 6.09
CA MET A 486 -42.29 8.01 6.99
C MET A 486 -40.98 7.93 6.21
N GLN A 487 -40.23 9.02 6.15
CA GLN A 487 -39.00 9.05 5.37
C GLN A 487 -37.88 9.75 6.11
N MET A 488 -36.72 9.11 6.13
CA MET A 488 -35.45 9.67 6.56
C MET A 488 -34.57 9.91 5.33
N LEU A 489 -34.02 11.11 5.21
CA LEU A 489 -33.02 11.50 4.22
C LEU A 489 -31.72 11.80 4.94
N GLU A 490 -30.59 11.33 4.42
CA GLU A 490 -29.25 11.58 4.96
C GLU A 490 -28.31 12.03 3.82
N GLY A 491 -27.52 13.07 4.01
CA GLY A 491 -26.55 13.55 3.02
C GLY A 491 -26.12 14.98 3.24
N GLU A 492 -25.62 15.65 2.19
CA GLU A 492 -25.28 17.08 2.25
C GLU A 492 -26.53 17.91 2.56
N HIS A 493 -26.46 18.87 3.49
CA HIS A 493 -27.60 19.69 3.89
C HIS A 493 -28.37 20.29 2.69
N GLY A 494 -27.65 20.91 1.74
CA GLY A 494 -28.27 21.49 0.54
C GLY A 494 -29.04 20.46 -0.30
N LYS A 495 -28.47 19.27 -0.49
CA LYS A 495 -29.09 18.18 -1.26
C LYS A 495 -30.28 17.55 -0.55
N VAL A 496 -30.20 17.41 0.78
CA VAL A 496 -31.31 16.94 1.62
C VAL A 496 -32.48 17.91 1.50
N MET A 497 -32.24 19.22 1.68
CA MET A 497 -33.30 20.23 1.62
C MET A 497 -33.87 20.40 0.19
N GLU A 498 -33.02 20.40 -0.84
CA GLU A 498 -33.46 20.41 -2.26
C GLU A 498 -34.38 19.21 -2.57
N THR A 499 -33.99 18.02 -2.10
CA THR A 499 -34.78 16.81 -2.30
C THR A 499 -36.08 16.83 -1.50
N PHE A 500 -36.05 17.31 -0.26
CA PHE A 500 -37.23 17.45 0.58
C PHE A 500 -38.26 18.39 -0.05
N GLU A 501 -37.85 19.56 -0.56
CA GLU A 501 -38.76 20.50 -1.23
C GLU A 501 -39.37 19.93 -2.51
N ARG A 502 -38.57 19.19 -3.30
CA ARG A 502 -39.09 18.46 -4.47
C ARG A 502 -40.10 17.39 -4.09
N ILE A 503 -39.92 16.69 -2.97
CA ILE A 503 -40.88 15.69 -2.49
C ILE A 503 -42.17 16.38 -2.02
N ARG A 504 -42.04 17.45 -1.22
CA ARG A 504 -43.16 18.26 -0.72
C ARG A 504 -44.03 18.83 -1.84
N THR A 505 -43.44 19.10 -3.00
CA THR A 505 -44.13 19.66 -4.17
C THR A 505 -44.52 18.62 -5.23
N SER A 506 -44.25 17.34 -5.01
CA SER A 506 -44.44 16.27 -6.01
C SER A 506 -45.89 15.89 -6.29
N GLY A 507 -46.85 16.40 -5.49
CA GLY A 507 -48.27 16.03 -5.57
C GLY A 507 -48.60 14.63 -5.06
N LEU A 508 -47.62 13.89 -4.53
CA LEU A 508 -47.82 12.57 -3.90
C LEU A 508 -48.06 12.65 -2.39
N HIS A 509 -47.61 13.73 -1.74
CA HIS A 509 -47.62 13.90 -0.30
C HIS A 509 -48.59 15.02 0.10
N ASP A 510 -49.39 14.78 1.13
CA ASP A 510 -50.22 15.75 1.84
C ASP A 510 -49.86 15.78 3.33
N ASN A 511 -50.23 16.83 4.06
CA ASN A 511 -49.99 16.98 5.51
C ASN A 511 -48.54 16.66 5.94
N VAL A 512 -47.55 17.14 5.17
CA VAL A 512 -46.13 16.90 5.45
C VAL A 512 -45.73 17.53 6.78
N ARG A 513 -45.28 16.72 7.74
CA ARG A 513 -44.78 17.13 9.04
C ARG A 513 -43.34 16.69 9.22
N VAL A 514 -42.43 17.67 9.33
CA VAL A 514 -41.05 17.39 9.73
C VAL A 514 -41.03 17.00 11.21
N VAL A 515 -40.45 15.83 11.51
CA VAL A 515 -40.35 15.29 12.87
C VAL A 515 -39.09 15.80 13.54
N ILE A 516 -37.96 15.68 12.84
CA ILE A 516 -36.65 16.17 13.29
C ILE A 516 -35.74 16.37 12.09
N HIS A 517 -34.87 17.37 12.15
CA HIS A 517 -33.77 17.53 11.23
C HIS A 517 -32.59 18.14 11.95
N GLN A 518 -31.39 17.60 11.74
CA GLN A 518 -30.17 18.10 12.39
C GLN A 518 -28.92 17.52 11.70
N ARG A 519 -27.75 18.01 12.09
CA ARG A 519 -26.47 17.43 11.69
C ARG A 519 -26.33 16.03 12.28
N ALA A 520 -25.88 15.10 11.44
CA ALA A 520 -25.50 13.75 11.82
C ALA A 520 -23.98 13.62 11.82
N LYS A 521 -23.47 12.72 12.66
CA LYS A 521 -22.03 12.35 12.66
C LYS A 521 -21.73 11.20 11.69
N ARG A 522 -22.72 10.39 11.36
CA ARG A 522 -22.62 9.20 10.50
C ARG A 522 -23.98 8.88 9.88
N ARG A 523 -23.99 8.18 8.74
CA ARG A 523 -25.23 7.65 8.15
C ARG A 523 -25.73 6.49 9.00
N VAL A 524 -27.04 6.42 9.15
CA VAL A 524 -27.75 5.26 9.69
C VAL A 524 -27.92 4.22 8.59
N PHE A 525 -28.24 4.66 7.37
CA PHE A 525 -28.41 3.78 6.21
C PHE A 525 -27.23 3.95 5.26
N THR A 526 -26.52 2.86 4.95
CA THR A 526 -25.38 2.87 4.02
C THR A 526 -25.80 2.96 2.56
N HIS A 527 -27.07 2.65 2.27
CA HIS A 527 -27.68 2.78 0.95
C HIS A 527 -29.15 3.23 1.09
N TRP A 528 -29.80 3.47 -0.05
CA TRP A 528 -31.24 3.70 -0.06
C TRP A 528 -32.01 2.41 0.18
N SER A 529 -32.75 2.35 1.28
CA SER A 529 -33.60 1.22 1.64
C SER A 529 -35.07 1.65 1.65
N MET A 530 -35.98 0.75 1.29
CA MET A 530 -37.39 0.91 1.64
C MET A 530 -37.87 -0.39 2.19
N LEU A 531 -38.61 -0.30 3.29
CA LEU A 531 -39.31 -1.42 3.84
C LEU A 531 -40.80 -1.11 3.76
N LEU A 532 -41.47 -1.87 2.91
CA LEU A 532 -42.91 -2.08 3.02
C LEU A 532 -43.05 -3.10 4.15
N PRO A 533 -43.66 -2.75 5.31
CA PRO A 533 -43.96 -3.72 6.34
C PRO A 533 -44.90 -4.77 5.72
N ASP A 534 -44.33 -5.84 5.18
CA ASP A 534 -45.12 -6.93 4.63
C ASP A 534 -45.52 -7.81 5.81
N ASP A 535 -46.74 -7.57 6.26
CA ASP A 535 -47.44 -8.31 7.30
C ASP A 535 -47.31 -9.84 7.10
N ALA A 536 -47.09 -10.31 5.86
CA ALA A 536 -46.97 -11.72 5.53
C ALA A 536 -45.63 -12.39 5.89
N ALA A 537 -44.52 -11.64 5.99
CA ALA A 537 -43.19 -12.21 6.25
C ALA A 537 -42.90 -12.36 7.76
N ALA A 538 -43.25 -11.35 8.56
CA ALA A 538 -43.12 -11.38 10.03
C ALA A 538 -43.98 -12.50 10.68
N ARG A 539 -45.10 -12.87 10.04
CA ARG A 539 -46.01 -13.93 10.49
C ARG A 539 -45.48 -15.35 10.31
N ARG A 540 -44.43 -15.59 9.51
CA ARG A 540 -43.96 -16.96 9.23
C ARG A 540 -43.04 -17.53 10.31
N HIS A 541 -42.25 -16.69 11.00
CA HIS A 541 -41.23 -17.12 11.97
C HIS A 541 -41.23 -16.34 13.31
N GLY A 542 -42.16 -15.41 13.50
CA GLY A 542 -42.31 -14.64 14.75
C GLY A 542 -43.32 -15.23 15.74
N PRO A 543 -43.43 -14.66 16.95
CA PRO A 543 -44.47 -15.03 17.91
C PRO A 543 -45.88 -14.90 17.30
N ASP A 544 -46.78 -15.83 17.65
CA ASP A 544 -48.16 -15.80 17.18
C ASP A 544 -48.97 -14.73 17.93
N PHE A 545 -49.35 -13.66 17.22
CA PHE A 545 -50.15 -12.57 17.76
C PHE A 545 -51.66 -12.72 17.49
N ARG A 546 -52.12 -13.87 16.96
CA ARG A 546 -53.55 -14.14 16.75
C ARG A 546 -54.32 -14.07 18.08
N GLY A 547 -55.28 -13.15 18.17
CA GLY A 547 -56.15 -12.98 19.35
C GLY A 547 -55.86 -11.74 20.21
N ARG A 548 -54.83 -10.94 19.90
CA ARG A 548 -54.66 -9.61 20.50
C ARG A 548 -55.29 -8.54 19.61
N GLN A 549 -55.89 -7.50 20.23
CA GLN A 549 -56.22 -6.27 19.52
C GLN A 549 -54.90 -5.62 19.07
N VAL A 550 -54.53 -5.81 17.81
CA VAL A 550 -53.49 -5.01 17.17
C VAL A 550 -54.14 -3.68 16.85
N GLN A 551 -53.82 -2.63 17.63
CA GLN A 551 -54.09 -1.28 17.15
C GLN A 551 -53.14 -1.04 15.97
N PRO A 552 -53.65 -0.69 14.77
CA PRO A 552 -52.78 -0.34 13.66
C PRO A 552 -51.92 0.85 14.08
N MET A 553 -50.59 0.68 14.05
CA MET A 553 -49.68 1.77 14.34
C MET A 553 -49.87 2.86 13.28
N ARG A 554 -50.13 4.08 13.73
CA ARG A 554 -50.29 5.22 12.84
C ARG A 554 -49.06 6.11 12.97
N PHE A 555 -48.35 6.37 11.87
CA PHE A 555 -47.11 7.16 11.90
C PHE A 555 -47.28 8.57 12.46
N ASP A 556 -48.47 9.17 12.36
CA ASP A 556 -48.86 10.43 13.01
C ASP A 556 -48.81 10.36 14.54
N ALA A 557 -49.19 9.23 15.13
CA ALA A 557 -49.10 9.03 16.58
C ALA A 557 -47.64 8.87 17.02
N ILE A 558 -46.83 8.13 16.25
CA ILE A 558 -45.39 7.94 16.53
C ILE A 558 -44.61 9.24 16.33
N ALA A 559 -44.98 10.05 15.34
CA ALA A 559 -44.36 11.34 15.02
C ALA A 559 -44.53 12.42 16.09
N THR A 560 -45.27 12.15 17.16
CA THR A 560 -45.32 13.02 18.35
C THR A 560 -44.02 12.99 19.14
N ASP A 561 -43.22 11.93 19.02
CA ASP A 561 -41.92 11.77 19.66
C ASP A 561 -40.84 11.44 18.63
N ALA A 562 -39.89 12.37 18.46
CA ALA A 562 -38.81 12.22 17.49
C ALA A 562 -37.89 11.03 17.79
N GLN A 563 -37.68 10.68 19.06
CA GLN A 563 -36.84 9.56 19.46
C GLN A 563 -37.51 8.22 19.14
N VAL A 564 -38.83 8.11 19.35
CA VAL A 564 -39.59 6.91 18.99
C VAL A 564 -39.65 6.75 17.47
N CYS A 565 -39.89 7.83 16.73
CA CYS A 565 -39.86 7.82 15.27
C CYS A 565 -38.50 7.40 14.71
N TYR A 566 -37.41 7.94 15.27
CA TYR A 566 -36.05 7.57 14.91
C TYR A 566 -35.77 6.09 15.22
N ALA A 567 -36.08 5.61 16.43
CA ALA A 567 -35.91 4.21 16.81
C ALA A 567 -36.70 3.26 15.89
N PHE A 568 -37.94 3.65 15.53
CA PHE A 568 -38.78 2.87 14.64
C PHE A 568 -38.19 2.74 13.24
N ILE A 569 -37.81 3.87 12.60
CA ILE A 569 -37.26 3.81 11.24
C ILE A 569 -35.88 3.14 11.21
N THR A 570 -35.06 3.30 12.25
CA THR A 570 -33.73 2.69 12.34
C THR A 570 -33.76 1.18 12.66
N ALA A 571 -34.86 0.65 13.20
CA ALA A 571 -35.04 -0.81 13.37
C ALA A 571 -35.06 -1.58 12.03
N TYR A 572 -35.23 -0.83 10.93
CA TYR A 572 -35.30 -1.32 9.56
C TYR A 572 -33.96 -1.18 8.81
N VAL A 573 -32.85 -0.94 9.51
CA VAL A 573 -31.51 -0.96 8.92
C VAL A 573 -31.20 -2.38 8.40
N PRO A 574 -30.87 -2.55 7.10
CA PRO A 574 -30.47 -3.85 6.58
C PRO A 574 -29.18 -4.29 7.28
N ASP A 575 -29.24 -5.40 8.01
CA ASP A 575 -28.12 -6.06 8.70
C ASP A 575 -27.37 -5.26 9.79
N VAL A 576 -28.10 -4.88 10.85
CA VAL A 576 -27.52 -4.92 12.20
C VAL A 576 -28.44 -5.74 13.09
N LYS A 577 -28.09 -7.00 13.35
CA LYS A 577 -28.67 -7.73 14.49
C LYS A 577 -28.33 -6.91 15.73
N HIS A 578 -29.36 -6.37 16.39
CA HIS A 578 -29.26 -5.72 17.69
C HIS A 578 -28.58 -6.59 18.73
#